data_AF-A0A183NQW1-F1
#
_entry.id   AF-A0A183NQW1-F1
#
_cell.length_a   1.000
_cell.length_b   1.000
_cell.length_c   1.000
_cell.angle_alpha   90.00
_cell.angle_beta   90.00
_cell.angle_gamma   90.00
#
_symmetry.space_group_name_H-M   'P 1'
#
loop_
_entity.id
_entity.type
_entity.pdbx_description
1 polymer ?
#
loop_
_entity_poly.entity_id
_entity_poly.type
_entity_poly.pdbx_seq_one_letter_code
_entity_poly.pdbx_strand_id
1 'polypeptide(L)'
;MSRFKHFLLTYIPPDLTGQPNLTTGQPINPQRPLYIQRMEDLAISGSTALDIDCEHLRSARPDLYTQLVTFPKEVIPACDAATHALFLDRFREVQLERSIQVFRIYIKIALCLCKYCF
;
A
#
# COMPACT_ATOMS: atom_id res chain seq x y z
N MET A 1 -14.20 3.33 -2.70
CA MET A 1 -12.78 2.90 -2.64
C MET A 1 -11.87 3.56 -3.69
N SER A 2 -12.40 4.22 -4.73
CA SER A 2 -11.59 4.92 -5.76
C SER A 2 -10.65 5.99 -5.19
N ARG A 3 -11.02 6.62 -4.06
CA ARG A 3 -10.19 7.62 -3.36
C ARG A 3 -8.92 7.03 -2.75
N PHE A 4 -8.99 5.80 -2.24
CA PHE A 4 -7.82 5.11 -1.68
C PHE A 4 -6.86 4.67 -2.79
N LYS A 5 -7.40 4.14 -3.90
CA LYS A 5 -6.60 3.87 -5.11
C LYS A 5 -5.88 5.13 -5.59
N HIS A 6 -6.59 6.26 -5.66
CA HIS A 6 -5.98 7.53 -6.05
C HIS A 6 -4.85 7.95 -5.09
N PHE A 7 -5.04 7.82 -3.78
CA PHE A 7 -3.98 8.04 -2.80
C PHE A 7 -2.73 7.19 -3.08
N LEU A 8 -2.88 5.89 -3.32
CA LEU A 8 -1.73 5.02 -3.66
C LEU A 8 -1.02 5.48 -4.95
N LEU A 9 -1.78 6.00 -5.91
CA LEU A 9 -1.27 6.47 -7.20
C LEU A 9 -0.64 7.87 -7.16
N THR A 10 -0.98 8.73 -6.19
CA THR A 10 -0.56 10.13 -6.19
C THR A 10 0.23 10.56 -4.96
N TYR A 11 0.31 9.72 -3.92
CA TYR A 11 0.96 10.09 -2.68
C TYR A 11 2.49 10.14 -2.83
N ILE A 12 3.02 11.35 -2.65
CA ILE A 12 4.45 11.63 -2.58
C ILE A 12 4.74 12.14 -1.18
N PRO A 13 5.57 11.43 -0.39
CA PRO A 13 5.93 11.87 0.95
C PRO A 13 6.76 13.17 0.85
N PRO A 14 6.52 14.16 1.72
CA PRO A 14 7.30 15.40 1.75
C PRO A 14 8.73 15.17 2.28
N ASP A 15 8.92 14.10 3.04
CA ASP A 15 10.19 13.73 3.63
C ASP A 15 10.41 12.22 3.46
N LEU A 16 11.53 11.85 2.86
CA LEU A 16 11.96 10.46 2.67
C LEU A 16 12.79 9.95 3.87
N THR A 17 13.08 10.82 4.85
CA THR A 17 13.96 10.52 5.97
C THR A 17 13.26 9.52 6.90
N GLY A 18 13.76 8.28 6.91
CA GLY A 18 13.17 7.18 7.67
C GLY A 18 12.25 6.27 6.88
N GLN A 19 12.08 6.50 5.57
CA GLN A 19 11.41 5.51 4.72
C GLN A 19 12.36 4.34 4.42
N PRO A 20 11.94 3.08 4.63
CA PRO A 20 12.75 1.94 4.25
C PRO A 20 12.97 1.97 2.74
N ASN A 21 14.20 1.65 2.32
CA ASN A 21 14.52 1.43 0.91
C ASN A 21 13.61 0.32 0.32
N LEU A 22 13.51 0.29 -1.00
CA LEU A 22 12.80 -0.78 -1.69
C LEU A 22 13.40 -2.15 -1.34
N THR A 23 12.60 -3.22 -1.37
CA THR A 23 13.04 -4.58 -1.03
C THR A 23 14.19 -5.04 -1.93
N THR A 24 14.20 -4.55 -3.17
CA THR A 24 15.26 -4.74 -4.17
C THR A 24 16.54 -3.97 -3.89
N GLY A 25 16.58 -3.12 -2.86
CA GLY A 25 17.74 -2.29 -2.51
C GLY A 25 17.88 -1.01 -3.35
N GLN A 26 16.87 -0.68 -4.17
CA GLN A 26 16.87 0.54 -4.97
C GLN A 26 16.47 1.79 -4.14
N PRO A 27 17.07 2.96 -4.41
CA PRO A 27 16.70 4.20 -3.76
C PRO A 27 15.30 4.65 -4.20
N ILE A 28 14.51 5.19 -3.25
CA ILE A 28 13.19 5.73 -3.55
C ILE A 28 13.33 7.05 -4.31
N ASN A 29 12.61 7.17 -5.43
CA ASN A 29 12.56 8.41 -6.20
C ASN A 29 11.52 9.38 -5.61
N PRO A 30 11.92 10.59 -5.16
CA PRO A 30 11.01 11.60 -4.59
C PRO A 30 10.04 12.22 -5.60
N GLN A 31 10.31 12.10 -6.91
CA GLN A 31 9.44 12.66 -7.96
C GLN A 31 8.29 11.71 -8.34
N ARG A 32 8.30 10.47 -7.81
CA ARG A 32 7.29 9.45 -8.11
C ARG A 32 6.49 9.09 -6.85
N PRO A 33 5.23 8.65 -6.99
CA PRO A 33 4.44 8.17 -5.88
C PRO A 33 5.13 7.01 -5.16
N LEU A 34 5.19 7.07 -3.83
CA LEU A 34 5.91 6.08 -3.02
C LEU A 34 5.33 4.67 -3.18
N TYR A 35 4.01 4.56 -3.06
CA TYR A 35 3.34 3.26 -3.07
C TYR A 35 3.37 2.61 -4.44
N ILE A 36 3.49 3.38 -5.52
CA ILE A 36 3.70 2.85 -6.86
C ILE A 36 5.06 2.17 -6.96
N GLN A 37 6.11 2.84 -6.51
CA GLN A 37 7.46 2.28 -6.51
C GLN A 37 7.54 1.04 -5.63
N ARG A 38 6.88 1.05 -4.46
CA ARG A 38 6.75 -0.14 -3.63
C ARG A 38 6.00 -1.26 -4.35
N MET A 39 4.90 -0.99 -5.05
CA MET A 39 4.20 -2.03 -5.82
C MET A 39 5.04 -2.60 -6.97
N GLU A 40 5.79 -1.75 -7.69
CA GLU A 40 6.75 -2.19 -8.71
C GLU A 40 7.81 -3.12 -8.09
N ASP A 41 8.35 -2.73 -6.94
CA ASP A 41 9.29 -3.52 -6.16
C ASP A 41 8.68 -4.84 -5.66
N LEU A 42 7.43 -4.84 -5.18
CA LEU A 42 6.70 -6.05 -4.79
C LEU A 42 6.52 -6.99 -5.99
N ALA A 43 6.19 -6.43 -7.15
CA ALA A 43 6.12 -7.20 -8.38
C ALA A 43 7.49 -7.82 -8.66
N ILE A 44 8.58 -7.06 -8.68
CA ILE A 44 9.92 -7.59 -9.00
C ILE A 44 10.40 -8.62 -7.96
N SER A 45 10.33 -8.28 -6.66
CA SER A 45 10.77 -9.12 -5.54
C SER A 45 9.88 -10.35 -5.30
N GLY A 46 8.64 -10.34 -5.80
CA GLY A 46 7.65 -11.38 -5.54
C GLY A 46 7.01 -11.28 -4.14
N SER A 47 7.27 -10.21 -3.39
CA SER A 47 6.62 -9.98 -2.11
C SER A 47 5.17 -9.58 -2.31
N THR A 48 4.29 -10.01 -1.41
CA THR A 48 2.85 -9.68 -1.45
C THR A 48 2.41 -8.83 -0.25
N ALA A 49 3.34 -8.28 0.51
CA ALA A 49 3.02 -7.43 1.65
C ALA A 49 3.34 -5.96 1.31
N LEU A 50 2.30 -5.12 1.18
CA LEU A 50 2.48 -3.69 1.01
C LEU A 50 2.36 -3.00 2.36
N ASP A 51 3.45 -2.43 2.83
CA ASP A 51 3.45 -1.65 4.07
C ASP A 51 2.97 -0.22 3.81
N ILE A 52 1.94 0.22 4.54
CA ILE A 52 1.34 1.54 4.44
C ILE A 52 1.41 2.22 5.81
N ASP A 53 2.18 3.29 5.87
CA ASP A 53 2.23 4.17 7.04
C ASP A 53 0.89 4.86 7.29
N CYS A 54 0.41 4.74 8.52
CA CYS A 54 -0.83 5.37 8.97
C CYS A 54 -0.76 6.90 8.92
N GLU A 55 0.42 7.46 9.16
CA GLU A 55 0.63 8.91 9.13
C GLU A 55 0.47 9.48 7.71
N HIS A 56 0.89 8.74 6.68
CA HIS A 56 0.65 9.11 5.28
C HIS A 56 -0.83 9.12 4.96
N LEU A 57 -1.55 8.08 5.42
CA LEU A 57 -2.99 7.99 5.24
C LEU A 57 -3.71 9.11 6.00
N ARG A 58 -3.29 9.41 7.23
CA ARG A 58 -3.85 10.51 8.04
C ARG A 58 -3.62 11.86 7.38
N SER A 59 -2.41 12.12 6.88
CA SER A 59 -2.05 13.38 6.22
C SER A 59 -2.85 13.59 4.93
N ALA A 60 -2.94 12.56 4.08
CA ALA A 60 -3.64 12.68 2.81
C ALA A 60 -5.17 12.60 2.95
N ARG A 61 -5.66 11.73 3.84
CA ARG A 61 -7.08 11.37 3.98
C ARG A 61 -7.44 11.07 5.44
N PRO A 62 -7.59 12.10 6.29
CA PRO A 62 -7.93 11.93 7.70
C PRO A 62 -9.27 11.21 7.89
N ASP A 63 -10.24 11.38 6.98
CA ASP A 63 -11.53 10.66 7.04
C ASP A 63 -11.34 9.13 7.01
N LEU A 64 -10.45 8.66 6.13
CA LEU A 64 -10.22 7.23 5.94
C LEU A 64 -9.41 6.66 7.10
N TYR A 65 -8.48 7.46 7.64
CA TYR A 65 -7.80 7.14 8.89
C TYR A 65 -8.78 6.99 10.05
N THR A 66 -9.73 7.92 10.23
CA THR A 66 -10.77 7.80 11.27
C THR A 66 -11.60 6.54 11.08
N GLN A 67 -12.07 6.27 9.86
CA GLN A 67 -12.81 5.03 9.57
C GLN A 67 -11.97 3.78 9.83
N LEU A 68 -10.68 3.80 9.52
CA LEU A 68 -9.77 2.68 9.77
C LEU A 68 -9.60 2.40 11.26
N VAL A 69 -9.54 3.45 12.10
CA VAL A 69 -9.46 3.32 13.56
C VAL A 69 -10.81 2.88 14.15
N THR A 70 -11.93 3.42 13.66
CA THR A 70 -13.26 3.10 14.18
C THR A 70 -13.78 1.73 13.71
N PHE A 71 -13.53 1.37 12.44
CA PHE A 71 -14.04 0.16 11.79
C PHE A 71 -12.91 -0.62 11.07
N PRO A 72 -11.85 -1.06 11.79
CA PRO A 72 -10.72 -1.73 11.17
C PRO A 72 -11.12 -3.02 10.45
N LYS A 73 -12.09 -3.76 11.02
CA LYS A 73 -12.59 -5.02 10.45
C LYS A 73 -13.26 -4.87 9.10
N GLU A 74 -13.78 -3.69 8.77
CA GLU A 74 -14.44 -3.40 7.50
C GLU A 74 -13.52 -2.66 6.53
N VAL A 75 -12.75 -1.70 7.06
CA VAL A 75 -11.91 -0.82 6.24
C VAL A 75 -10.65 -1.53 5.77
N ILE A 76 -10.00 -2.34 6.61
CA ILE A 76 -8.80 -3.10 6.21
C ILE A 76 -9.08 -3.99 4.98
N PRO A 77 -10.09 -4.89 5.00
CA PRO A 77 -10.36 -5.73 3.83
C PRO A 77 -10.83 -4.91 2.61
N ALA A 78 -11.52 -3.79 2.81
CA ALA A 78 -11.89 -2.92 1.70
C ALA A 78 -10.68 -2.23 1.05
N CYS A 79 -9.71 -1.78 1.86
CA CYS A 79 -8.44 -1.24 1.39
C CYS A 79 -7.61 -2.32 0.69
N ASP A 80 -7.53 -3.51 1.28
CA ASP A 80 -6.86 -4.69 0.72
C ASP A 80 -7.38 -5.03 -0.68
N ALA A 81 -8.70 -5.17 -0.81
CA ALA A 81 -9.37 -5.40 -2.08
C ALA A 81 -9.13 -4.28 -3.09
N ALA A 82 -9.09 -3.02 -2.63
CA ALA A 82 -8.80 -1.88 -3.51
C ALA A 82 -7.35 -1.89 -4.02
N THR A 83 -6.38 -2.19 -3.17
CA THR A 83 -4.97 -2.35 -3.53
C THR A 83 -4.79 -3.52 -4.48
N HIS A 84 -5.38 -4.68 -4.16
CA HIS A 84 -5.31 -5.86 -5.01
C HIS A 84 -5.88 -5.58 -6.40
N ALA A 85 -7.05 -4.96 -6.48
CA ALA A 85 -7.65 -4.58 -7.76
C ALA A 85 -6.78 -3.56 -8.53
N LEU A 86 -6.12 -2.63 -7.85
CA LEU A 86 -5.22 -1.67 -8.50
C LEU A 86 -3.96 -2.36 -9.05
N PHE A 87 -3.42 -3.31 -8.29
CA PHE A 87 -2.26 -4.07 -8.70
C PHE A 87 -2.57 -5.00 -9.88
N LEU A 88 -3.71 -5.68 -9.87
CA LEU A 88 -4.17 -6.50 -11.00
C LEU A 88 -4.32 -5.67 -12.28
N ASP A 89 -4.85 -4.45 -12.16
CA ASP A 89 -5.05 -3.54 -13.28
C ASP A 89 -3.72 -3.07 -13.88
N ARG A 90 -2.76 -2.68 -13.03
CA ARG A 90 -1.45 -2.16 -13.47
C ARG A 90 -0.40 -3.22 -13.82
N PHE A 91 -0.36 -4.34 -13.11
CA PHE A 91 0.69 -5.36 -13.23
C PHE A 91 0.17 -6.66 -13.84
N ARG A 92 -0.90 -6.56 -14.65
CA ARG A 92 -1.55 -7.70 -15.31
C ARG A 92 -0.57 -8.56 -16.11
N GLU A 93 0.38 -7.91 -16.79
CA GLU A 93 1.39 -8.57 -17.63
C GLU A 93 2.41 -9.35 -16.79
N VAL A 94 2.81 -8.81 -15.64
CA VAL A 94 3.77 -9.42 -14.72
C VAL A 94 3.22 -10.70 -14.06
N GLN A 95 1.89 -10.80 -13.90
CA GLN A 95 1.24 -12.03 -13.45
C GLN A 95 1.17 -13.11 -14.52
N LEU A 96 1.13 -12.74 -15.80
CA LEU A 96 1.03 -13.71 -16.90
C LEU A 96 2.30 -14.57 -17.00
N GLU A 97 3.47 -13.98 -16.72
CA GLU A 97 4.76 -14.69 -16.72
C GLU A 97 4.97 -15.59 -15.49
N ARG A 98 4.31 -15.28 -14.36
CA ARG A 98 4.37 -16.08 -13.13
C ARG A 98 3.09 -16.89 -12.96
N SER A 99 3.02 -18.03 -13.65
CA SER A 99 2.03 -19.11 -13.53
C SER A 99 1.07 -18.97 -12.33
N ILE A 100 -0.06 -18.30 -12.52
CA ILE A 100 -1.29 -18.28 -11.67
C ILE A 100 -1.01 -18.52 -10.17
N GLN A 101 -0.10 -17.77 -9.56
CA GLN A 101 -0.05 -17.68 -8.11
C GLN A 101 -1.03 -16.58 -7.69
N VAL A 102 -1.99 -16.93 -6.84
CA VAL A 102 -2.97 -15.97 -6.32
C VAL A 102 -2.22 -14.89 -5.53
N PHE A 103 -1.96 -13.74 -6.14
CA PHE A 103 -1.28 -12.61 -5.49
C PHE A 103 -2.20 -11.96 -4.45
N ARG A 104 -2.29 -12.52 -3.24
CA ARG A 104 -2.94 -11.82 -2.12
C ARG A 104 -2.01 -10.72 -1.64
N ILE A 105 -2.31 -9.48 -2.01
CA ILE A 105 -1.59 -8.32 -1.48
C ILE A 105 -2.19 -8.01 -0.14
N TYR A 106 -1.40 -8.14 0.92
CA TYR A 106 -1.81 -7.78 2.26
C TYR A 106 -1.27 -6.41 2.60
N ILE A 107 -2.15 -5.53 3.05
CA ILE A 107 -1.72 -4.25 3.57
C ILE A 107 -1.26 -4.43 5.02
N LYS A 108 0.03 -4.18 5.27
CA LYS A 108 0.55 -4.03 6.63
C LYS A 108 0.37 -2.58 7.05
N ILE A 109 -0.58 -2.36 7.95
CA ILE A 109 -0.80 -1.09 8.61
C ILE A 109 -0.05 -1.17 9.93
N ALA A 110 1.22 -0.77 9.92
CA ALA A 110 2.06 -0.83 11.11
C ALA A 110 1.42 0.02 12.23
N LEU A 111 1.09 -0.65 13.33
CA LEU A 111 1.02 -0.11 14.70
C LEU A 111 -0.10 0.86 15.11
N CYS A 112 -1.11 1.17 14.29
CA CYS A 112 -2.25 1.93 14.86
C CYS A 112 -3.19 1.06 15.72
N LEU A 113 -3.24 -0.25 15.47
CA LEU A 113 -4.17 -1.18 16.14
C LEU A 113 -3.67 -1.77 17.46
N CYS A 114 -2.36 -1.74 17.74
CA CYS A 114 -1.85 -2.18 19.06
C CYS A 114 -2.25 -1.26 20.23
N LYS A 115 -2.87 -0.09 19.96
CA LYS A 115 -3.52 0.73 20.99
C LYS A 115 -5.05 0.54 21.10
N TYR A 116 -5.67 -0.22 20.19
CA TYR A 116 -7.13 -0.39 20.12
C TYR A 116 -7.61 -1.85 20.11
N CYS A 117 -6.71 -2.83 20.16
CA CYS A 117 -7.06 -4.23 20.41
C CYS A 117 -7.19 -4.48 21.93
N PHE A 118 -8.44 -4.55 22.37
CA PHE A 118 -8.87 -5.23 23.60
C PHE A 118 -8.62 -6.74 23.47
#